data_AF-A0A7V9I157-F1
#
_entry.id   AF-A0A7V9I157-F1
#
_cell.length_a   1.000
_cell.length_b   1.000
_cell.length_c   1.000
_cell.angle_alpha   90.00
_cell.angle_beta   90.00
_cell.angle_gamma   90.00
#
_symmetry.space_group_name_H-M   'P 1'
#
loop_
_entity.id
_entity.type
_entity.pdbx_description
1 polymer ?
#
loop_
_entity_poly.entity_id
_entity_poly.type
_entity_poly.pdbx_seq_one_letter_code
_entity_poly.pdbx_strand_id
1 'polypeptide(L)' 'QPGHRIRVDITSSNFPQFDRNLNTGDPLGKGTTPRVAQQTIFHSATKPSAIVLPVVRGF' A
#
# COMPACT_ATOMS: atom_id res chain seq x y z
N GLN A 1 8.98 16.29 15.68
CA GLN A 1 9.90 17.41 15.93
C GLN A 1 9.57 18.53 14.97
N PRO A 2 9.69 19.81 15.37
CA PRO A 2 9.59 20.93 14.44
C PRO A 2 10.50 20.70 13.22
N GLY A 3 10.00 21.02 12.02
CA GLY A 3 10.71 20.78 10.77
C GLY A 3 10.57 19.36 10.18
N HIS A 4 10.08 18.37 10.94
CA HIS A 4 9.80 17.04 10.39
C HIS A 4 8.47 17.02 9.61
N ARG A 5 8.33 16.04 8.72
CA ARG A 5 7.10 15.76 7.97
C ARG A 5 6.73 14.28 8.10
N ILE A 6 5.43 14.01 8.04
CA ILE A 6 4.91 12.66 7.87
C ILE A 6 4.81 12.39 6.37
N ARG A 7 5.45 11.32 5.90
CA ARG A 7 5.37 10.83 4.53
C ARG A 7 4.67 9.49 4.53
N VAL A 8 3.89 9.23 3.49
CA VAL A 8 3.26 7.93 3.23
C VAL A 8 3.67 7.49 1.84
N ASP A 9 4.25 6.30 1.75
CA ASP A 9 4.54 5.63 0.49
C ASP A 9 3.55 4.47 0.31
N ILE A 10 2.87 4.44 -0.84
CA ILE A 10 1.90 3.40 -1.20
C ILE A 10 2.46 2.62 -2.38
N THR A 11 2.57 1.30 -2.20
CA THR A 11 3.07 0.36 -3.21
C THR A 11 2.23 -0.91 -3.19
N SER A 12 2.33 -1.71 -4.25
CA SER A 12 1.69 -3.03 -4.36
C SER A 12 2.62 -4.19 -4.04
N SER A 13 3.83 -3.91 -3.55
CA SER A 13 4.82 -4.93 -3.20
C SER A 13 5.85 -4.44 -2.18
N ASN A 14 6.44 -5.37 -1.43
CA ASN A 14 7.57 -5.14 -0.55
C ASN A 14 8.41 -6.42 -0.48
N PHE A 15 9.11 -6.71 -1.58
CA PHE A 15 10.00 -7.86 -1.70
C PHE A 15 11.41 -7.50 -1.21
N PRO A 16 12.11 -8.36 -0.45
CA PRO A 16 11.79 -9.75 -0.14
C PRO A 16 10.98 -9.97 1.15
N GLN A 17 10.55 -8.91 1.84
CA GLN A 17 9.80 -9.07 3.10
C GLN A 17 8.50 -9.86 2.91
N PHE A 18 7.83 -9.68 1.78
CA PHE A 18 6.68 -10.46 1.35
C PHE A 18 6.88 -10.98 -0.09
N ASP A 19 6.40 -12.19 -0.35
CA ASP A 19 6.39 -12.75 -1.70
C ASP A 19 5.56 -11.88 -2.65
N ARG A 20 6.02 -11.80 -3.90
CA ARG A 20 5.35 -11.00 -4.94
C ARG A 20 3.98 -11.60 -5.25
N ASN A 21 2.93 -10.78 -5.28
CA ASN A 21 1.65 -11.16 -5.88
C ASN A 21 1.79 -11.18 -7.42
N LEU A 22 1.41 -12.30 -8.05
CA LEU A 22 1.48 -12.47 -9.51
C LEU A 22 0.35 -11.74 -10.25
N ASN A 23 -0.65 -11.20 -9.54
CA ASN A 23 -1.80 -10.46 -10.07
C ASN A 23 -2.68 -11.26 -11.05
N THR A 24 -2.68 -12.59 -10.94
CA THR A 24 -3.50 -13.49 -11.78
C THR A 24 -4.79 -13.94 -11.09
N GLY A 25 -4.80 -14.00 -9.75
CA GLY A 25 -5.89 -14.60 -8.98
C GLY A 25 -5.73 -16.10 -8.75
N ASP A 26 -4.63 -16.70 -9.23
CA ASP A 26 -4.30 -18.09 -8.96
C ASP A 26 -4.10 -18.35 -7.45
N PRO A 27 -4.24 -19.61 -7.00
CA PRO A 27 -3.90 -19.96 -5.64
C PRO A 27 -2.45 -19.56 -5.31
N LEU A 28 -2.26 -19.00 -4.11
CA LEU A 28 -0.95 -18.58 -3.62
C LEU A 28 0.08 -19.70 -3.75
N GLY A 29 1.26 -19.37 -4.26
CA GLY A 29 2.38 -20.31 -4.46
C GLY A 29 2.21 -21.32 -5.61
N LYS A 30 1.08 -21.32 -6.34
CA LYS A 30 0.86 -22.23 -7.49
C LYS A 30 1.07 -21.58 -8.85
N GLY A 31 0.87 -20.26 -8.95
CA GLY A 31 1.09 -19.52 -10.19
C GLY A 31 2.57 -19.42 -10.54
N THR A 32 2.88 -19.43 -11.84
CA THR A 32 4.25 -19.32 -12.37
C THR A 32 4.43 -18.13 -13.30
N THR A 33 3.35 -17.58 -13.84
CA THR A 33 3.39 -16.48 -14.81
C THR A 33 2.77 -15.22 -14.22
N PRO A 34 3.54 -14.14 -14.00
CA PRO A 34 2.99 -12.87 -13.51
C PRO A 34 2.21 -12.14 -14.61
N ARG A 35 1.23 -11.35 -14.19
CA ARG A 35 0.56 -10.35 -15.02
C ARG A 35 0.89 -8.96 -14.48
N VAL A 36 1.29 -8.03 -15.37
CA VAL A 36 1.46 -6.63 -14.99
C VAL A 36 0.10 -6.02 -14.68
N ALA A 37 -0.03 -5.41 -13.51
CA ALA A 37 -1.26 -4.76 -13.08
C ALA A 37 -1.07 -3.24 -13.02
N GLN A 38 -2.04 -2.51 -13.57
CA GLN A 38 -2.14 -1.05 -13.43
C GLN A 38 -2.99 -0.75 -12.20
N GLN A 39 -2.35 -0.26 -11.14
CA GLN A 39 -3.01 0.09 -9.90
C GLN A 39 -3.37 1.57 -9.88
N THR A 40 -4.50 1.93 -9.25
CA THR A 40 -4.93 3.32 -9.10
C THR A 40 -5.28 3.58 -7.65
N ILE A 41 -4.67 4.62 -7.07
CA ILE A 41 -5.03 5.11 -5.73
C ILE A 41 -6.08 6.19 -5.90
N PHE A 42 -7.31 5.89 -5.51
CA PHE A 42 -8.35 6.91 -5.43
C PHE A 42 -8.20 7.70 -4.13
N HIS A 43 -8.05 9.01 -4.24
CA HIS A 43 -7.94 9.93 -3.09
C HIS A 43 -8.68 11.23 -3.40
N SER A 44 -10.01 11.15 -3.37
CA SER A 44 -10.91 12.28 -3.62
C SER A 44 -11.98 12.36 -2.54
N ALA A 45 -12.78 13.43 -2.51
CA ALA A 45 -13.87 13.56 -1.54
C ALA A 45 -14.90 12.40 -1.61
N THR A 46 -15.15 11.86 -2.81
CA THR A 46 -16.06 10.73 -3.02
C THR A 46 -15.39 9.36 -2.84
N LYS A 47 -14.05 9.31 -2.82
CA LYS A 47 -13.24 8.11 -2.55
C LYS A 47 -12.10 8.47 -1.58
N PRO A 48 -12.41 8.70 -0.29
CA PRO A 48 -11.51 9.38 0.63
C PRO A 48 -10.53 8.41 1.32
N SER A 49 -9.61 7.80 0.56
CA SER A 49 -8.53 7.01 1.16
C SER A 49 -7.73 7.87 2.14
N ALA A 50 -7.44 7.38 3.34
CA ALA A 50 -6.68 8.13 4.34
C ALA A 50 -5.89 7.18 5.24
N ILE A 51 -4.80 7.70 5.82
CA ILE A 51 -4.15 7.04 6.96
C ILE A 51 -4.74 7.59 8.26
N VAL A 52 -5.11 6.71 9.18
CA VAL A 52 -5.57 7.10 10.51
C VAL A 52 -4.38 7.04 11.46
N LEU A 53 -3.96 8.20 11.94
CA LEU A 53 -2.87 8.30 12.90
C LEU A 53 -3.44 8.37 14.32
N PRO A 54 -2.99 7.53 15.26
CA PRO A 54 -3.34 7.65 16.66
C PRO A 54 -2.57 8.83 17.28
N VAL A 55 -3.09 10.04 17.10
CA VAL A 55 -2.47 11.26 17.64
C VAL A 55 -2.66 11.29 19.16
N VAL A 56 -1.58 11.04 19.89
CA VAL A 56 -1.53 11.27 21.33
C VAL A 56 -1.35 12.78 21.54
N ARG A 57 -2.32 13.41 22.21
CA ARG A 57 -2.14 14.78 22.70
C ARG A 57 -1.22 14.71 23.92
N GLY A 58 -0.19 15.55 23.95
CA GLY A 58 0.79 15.56 25.04
C GLY A 58 0.17 15.97 26.39
N PHE A 59 0.87 15.59 27.46
CA PHE A 59 0.72 16.08 28.84
C PHE A 59 0.92 17.60 28.92
#